data_AF-A0A4V1VG83-F1
#
_entry.id   AF-A0A4V1VG83-F1
#
_cell.length_a   1.000
_cell.length_b   1.000
_cell.length_c   1.000
_cell.angle_alpha   90.00
_cell.angle_beta   90.00
_cell.angle_gamma   90.00
#
_symmetry.space_group_name_H-M   'P 1'
#
loop_
_entity.id
_entity.type
_entity.pdbx_description
1 polymer ?
#
loop_
_entity_poly.entity_id
_entity_poly.type
_entity_poly.pdbx_seq_one_letter_code
_entity_poly.pdbx_strand_id
1 'polypeptide(L)'
;MYWPDSRKMGLNISFISGRLMRISAVAATAALLSACGANPDPNAINDPFEPTNRKVHAFNKGVDRALVGPASKGYGIVPEPLKRAVGNVADTLDLPGDIANNLLQLRLVAAAENTLRLG
;
A
#
# COMPACT_ATOMS: atom_id res chain seq x y z
N MET A 1 59.25 -21.29 33.86
CA MET A 1 57.77 -21.21 33.88
C MET A 1 57.40 -19.76 33.60
N TYR A 2 56.92 -19.49 32.40
CA TYR A 2 56.68 -18.15 31.85
C TYR A 2 55.23 -17.72 32.16
N TRP A 3 55.02 -16.54 32.73
CA TRP A 3 53.69 -15.94 32.81
C TRP A 3 53.76 -14.49 32.29
N PRO A 4 53.12 -14.17 31.14
CA PRO A 4 53.08 -12.81 30.64
C PRO A 4 51.94 -12.04 31.31
N ASP A 5 52.27 -10.82 31.74
CA ASP A 5 51.35 -9.82 32.30
C ASP A 5 50.15 -9.57 31.37
N SER A 6 48.94 -9.69 31.91
CA SER A 6 47.67 -9.67 31.17
C SER A 6 47.17 -8.25 30.85
N ARG A 7 48.05 -7.24 30.83
CA ARG A 7 47.70 -5.87 30.40
C ARG A 7 47.51 -5.75 28.89
N LYS A 8 46.77 -6.67 28.28
CA LYS A 8 46.30 -6.55 26.91
C LYS A 8 44.90 -5.95 26.89
N MET A 9 44.85 -4.72 26.38
CA MET A 9 43.81 -4.25 25.48
C MET A 9 42.40 -4.22 26.08
N GLY A 10 42.22 -3.44 27.15
CA GLY A 10 40.89 -2.90 27.46
C GLY A 10 40.54 -1.84 26.42
N LEU A 11 39.82 -2.22 25.35
CA LEU A 11 39.11 -1.25 24.52
C LEU A 11 38.14 -0.49 25.45
N ASN A 12 38.47 0.77 25.71
CA ASN A 12 37.75 1.61 26.66
C ASN A 12 36.43 2.09 26.02
N ILE A 13 35.42 1.22 25.97
CA ILE A 13 34.11 1.47 25.35
C ILE A 13 33.13 2.17 26.33
N SER A 14 33.59 2.59 27.51
CA SER A 14 32.65 2.92 28.60
C SER A 14 32.28 4.39 28.78
N PHE A 15 32.70 5.33 27.91
CA PHE A 15 32.42 6.77 28.14
C PHE A 15 31.79 7.54 26.98
N ILE A 16 31.75 6.96 25.78
CA ILE A 16 31.18 7.63 24.59
C ILE A 16 29.67 7.30 24.42
N SER A 17 29.18 6.28 25.13
CA SER A 17 27.84 5.67 24.95
C SER A 17 26.66 6.53 25.43
N GLY A 18 26.76 7.19 26.59
CA GLY A 18 25.60 7.86 27.21
C GLY A 18 25.12 9.10 26.44
N ARG A 19 26.05 9.85 25.82
CA ARG A 19 25.71 11.05 25.05
C ARG A 19 25.17 10.69 23.67
N LEU A 20 25.77 9.68 23.02
CA LEU A 20 25.27 9.13 21.76
C LEU A 20 23.89 8.51 21.93
N MET A 21 23.65 7.73 22.99
CA MET A 21 22.34 7.12 23.25
C MET A 21 21.24 8.16 23.47
N ARG A 22 21.54 9.27 24.15
CA ARG A 22 20.60 10.40 24.32
C ARG A 22 20.33 11.11 23.00
N ILE A 23 21.35 11.32 22.17
CA ILE A 23 21.18 11.92 20.83
C ILE A 23 20.30 11.03 19.96
N SER A 24 20.52 9.71 19.97
CA SER A 24 19.70 8.75 19.24
C SER A 24 18.24 8.75 19.73
N ALA A 25 18.01 8.82 21.05
CA ALA A 25 16.66 8.88 21.61
C ALA A 25 15.91 10.17 21.23
N VAL A 26 16.59 11.31 21.27
CA VAL A 26 16.02 12.61 20.86
C VAL A 26 15.72 12.60 19.35
N ALA A 27 16.63 12.08 18.52
CA ALA A 27 16.44 11.97 17.09
C ALA A 27 15.25 11.05 16.73
N ALA A 28 15.13 9.90 17.40
CA ALA A 28 14.00 8.98 17.21
C ALA A 28 12.66 9.63 17.62
N THR A 29 12.64 10.37 18.73
CA THR A 29 11.44 11.08 19.19
C THR A 29 11.06 12.21 18.23
N ALA A 30 12.03 12.96 17.74
CA ALA A 30 11.80 14.02 16.74
C ALA A 30 11.26 13.45 15.41
N ALA A 31 11.77 12.30 14.96
CA ALA A 31 11.27 11.61 13.78
C ALA A 31 9.82 11.10 13.94
N LEU A 32 9.43 10.69 15.16
CA LEU A 32 8.04 10.32 15.46
C LEU A 32 7.11 11.54 15.52
N LEU A 33 7.62 12.71 15.97
CA LEU A 33 6.85 13.94 16.10
C LEU A 33 6.66 14.70 14.77
N SER A 34 7.53 14.51 13.77
CA SER A 34 7.42 15.16 12.46
C SER A 34 6.28 14.64 11.57
N ALA A 35 5.50 13.65 12.05
CA ALA A 35 4.38 13.07 11.30
C ALA A 35 3.11 13.95 11.30
N CYS A 36 3.07 15.04 12.07
CA CYS A 36 1.92 15.93 12.12
C CYS A 36 1.95 16.94 10.95
N GLY A 37 1.38 16.58 9.82
CA GLY A 37 1.07 17.52 8.73
C GLY A 37 -0.16 18.38 9.06
N ALA A 38 -0.25 19.58 8.49
CA ALA A 38 -1.44 20.42 8.60
C ALA A 38 -2.66 19.65 8.09
N ASN A 39 -3.76 19.67 8.86
CA ASN A 39 -5.00 19.01 8.46
C ASN A 39 -5.57 19.74 7.23
N PRO A 40 -5.61 19.13 6.04
CA PRO A 40 -6.25 19.75 4.89
C PRO A 40 -7.73 20.01 5.22
N ASP A 41 -8.27 21.13 4.75
CA ASP A 41 -9.69 21.44 4.93
C ASP A 41 -10.52 20.25 4.42
N PRO A 42 -11.30 19.58 5.30
CA PRO A 42 -12.04 18.38 4.93
C PRO A 42 -13.11 18.63 3.86
N ASN A 43 -13.43 19.89 3.56
CA ASN A 43 -14.40 20.28 2.54
C ASN A 43 -13.75 20.86 1.28
N ALA A 44 -12.43 21.02 1.25
CA ALA A 44 -11.75 21.50 0.05
C ALA A 44 -11.67 20.40 -1.00
N ILE A 45 -12.42 20.55 -2.10
CA ILE A 45 -12.24 19.74 -3.31
C ILE A 45 -10.94 20.22 -3.97
N ASN A 46 -9.81 19.61 -3.60
CA ASN A 46 -8.50 19.94 -4.13
C ASN A 46 -8.05 18.90 -5.15
N ASP A 47 -8.53 19.02 -6.39
CA ASP A 47 -8.01 18.27 -7.55
C ASP A 47 -7.28 19.25 -8.50
N PRO A 48 -5.96 19.42 -8.37
CA PRO A 48 -5.16 20.28 -9.25
C PRO A 48 -5.26 19.91 -10.74
N PHE A 49 -5.67 18.67 -11.05
CA PHE A 49 -5.77 18.16 -12.41
C PHE A 49 -7.20 18.13 -12.96
N GLU A 50 -8.15 18.77 -12.27
CA GLU A 50 -9.55 18.87 -12.70
C GLU A 50 -9.73 19.22 -14.20
N PRO A 51 -9.08 20.25 -14.79
CA PRO A 51 -9.30 20.58 -16.21
C PRO A 51 -8.85 19.46 -17.16
N THR A 52 -7.81 18.72 -16.80
CA THR A 52 -7.32 17.57 -17.57
C THR A 52 -8.26 16.38 -17.39
N ASN A 53 -8.62 16.06 -16.15
CA ASN A 53 -9.54 14.98 -15.80
C ASN A 53 -10.88 15.16 -16.51
N ARG A 54 -11.42 16.38 -16.57
CA ARG A 54 -12.65 16.70 -17.30
C ARG A 54 -12.55 16.49 -18.81
N LYS A 55 -11.41 16.85 -19.43
CA LYS A 55 -11.18 16.63 -20.87
C LYS A 55 -11.11 15.13 -21.20
N VAL A 56 -10.32 14.37 -20.44
CA VAL A 56 -10.22 12.92 -20.58
C VAL A 56 -11.58 12.27 -20.33
N HIS A 57 -12.31 12.72 -19.32
CA HIS A 57 -13.66 12.24 -19.05
C HIS A 57 -14.64 12.52 -20.19
N ALA A 58 -14.56 13.70 -20.84
CA ALA A 58 -15.37 14.00 -22.02
C ALA A 58 -15.04 13.09 -23.22
N PHE A 59 -13.75 12.83 -23.43
CA PHE A 59 -13.30 11.86 -24.44
C PHE A 59 -13.81 10.44 -24.14
N ASN A 60 -13.65 9.96 -22.90
CA ASN A 60 -14.14 8.64 -22.47
C ASN A 60 -15.66 8.51 -22.66
N LYS A 61 -16.44 9.57 -22.38
CA LYS A 61 -17.88 9.59 -22.69
C LYS A 61 -18.18 9.50 -24.18
N GLY A 62 -17.34 10.10 -25.03
CA GLY A 62 -17.45 9.96 -26.48
C GLY A 62 -17.22 8.52 -26.93
N VAL A 63 -16.13 7.91 -26.46
CA VAL A 63 -15.81 6.49 -26.74
C VAL A 63 -16.89 5.56 -26.21
N ASP A 64 -17.43 5.83 -25.02
CA ASP A 64 -18.50 5.04 -24.43
C ASP A 64 -19.76 5.04 -25.31
N ARG A 65 -20.23 6.23 -25.73
CA ARG A 65 -21.42 6.34 -26.59
C ARG A 65 -21.23 5.68 -27.96
N ALA A 66 -20.03 5.76 -28.52
CA ALA A 66 -19.75 5.26 -29.87
C ALA A 66 -19.46 3.76 -29.91
N LEU A 67 -18.74 3.22 -28.92
CA LEU A 67 -18.17 1.88 -28.96
C LEU A 67 -18.57 1.03 -27.74
N VAL A 68 -18.25 1.49 -26.53
CA VAL A 68 -18.38 0.64 -25.32
C VAL A 68 -19.84 0.36 -24.97
N GLY A 69 -20.72 1.37 -25.06
CA GLY A 69 -22.15 1.24 -24.81
C GLY A 69 -22.84 0.26 -25.78
N PRO A 70 -22.68 0.41 -27.11
CA PRO A 70 -23.17 -0.57 -28.08
C PRO A 70 -22.59 -1.98 -27.86
N ALA A 71 -21.29 -2.10 -27.61
CA ALA A 71 -20.65 -3.39 -27.32
C ALA A 71 -21.23 -4.04 -26.04
N SER A 72 -21.49 -3.24 -25.00
CA SER A 72 -22.09 -3.70 -23.74
C SER A 72 -23.54 -4.19 -23.93
N LYS A 73 -24.31 -3.55 -24.81
CA LYS A 73 -25.63 -4.06 -25.21
C LYS A 73 -25.52 -5.41 -25.91
N GLY A 74 -24.51 -5.58 -26.76
CA GLY A 74 -24.15 -6.86 -27.35
C GLY A 74 -23.72 -7.90 -26.30
N TYR A 75 -22.93 -7.52 -25.29
CA TYR A 75 -22.63 -8.41 -24.17
C TYR A 75 -23.88 -8.81 -23.38
N GLY A 76 -24.94 -7.98 -23.38
CA GLY A 76 -26.23 -8.28 -22.77
C GLY A 76 -26.90 -9.57 -23.26
N ILE A 77 -26.58 -10.05 -24.47
CA ILE A 77 -27.13 -11.32 -24.99
C ILE A 77 -26.39 -12.56 -24.45
N VAL A 78 -25.26 -12.38 -23.76
CA VAL A 78 -24.49 -13.50 -23.19
C VAL A 78 -25.28 -14.11 -22.01
N PRO A 79 -25.47 -15.44 -21.97
CA PRO A 79 -26.17 -16.11 -20.87
C PRO A 79 -25.51 -15.89 -19.51
N GLU A 80 -26.32 -15.73 -18.46
CA GLU A 80 -25.87 -15.54 -17.07
C GLU A 80 -24.81 -16.58 -16.60
N PRO A 81 -24.94 -17.89 -16.89
CA PRO A 81 -23.94 -18.86 -16.44
C PRO A 81 -22.55 -18.58 -17.01
N LEU A 82 -22.46 -18.14 -18.28
CA LEU A 82 -21.17 -17.84 -18.91
C LEU A 82 -20.57 -16.56 -18.35
N LYS A 83 -21.39 -15.53 -18.13
CA LYS A 83 -20.95 -14.28 -17.48
C LYS A 83 -20.39 -14.55 -16.08
N ARG A 84 -21.09 -15.37 -15.29
CA ARG A 84 -20.64 -15.80 -13.96
C ARG A 84 -19.37 -16.63 -14.01
N ALA A 85 -19.23 -17.55 -14.97
CA ALA A 85 -18.03 -18.35 -15.11
C ALA A 85 -16.79 -17.48 -15.37
N VAL A 86 -16.89 -16.51 -16.29
CA VAL A 86 -15.81 -15.56 -16.56
C VAL A 86 -15.53 -14.67 -15.34
N GLY A 87 -16.57 -14.18 -14.68
CA GLY A 87 -16.45 -13.38 -13.45
C GLY A 87 -15.71 -14.14 -12.34
N ASN A 88 -16.10 -15.38 -12.06
CA ASN A 88 -15.45 -16.20 -11.04
C ASN A 88 -13.95 -16.41 -11.33
N VAL A 89 -13.58 -16.62 -12.59
CA VAL A 89 -12.17 -16.76 -12.98
C VAL A 89 -11.43 -15.45 -12.77
N ALA A 90 -11.98 -14.32 -13.21
CA ALA A 90 -11.38 -13.01 -13.00
C ALA A 90 -11.20 -12.70 -11.50
N ASP A 91 -12.23 -12.92 -10.70
CA ASP A 91 -12.20 -12.72 -9.25
C ASP A 91 -11.10 -13.58 -8.59
N THR A 92 -10.92 -14.82 -9.04
CA THR A 92 -9.87 -15.72 -8.53
C THR A 92 -8.47 -15.19 -8.86
N LEU A 93 -8.28 -14.62 -10.06
CA LEU A 93 -7.01 -14.04 -10.50
C LEU A 93 -6.64 -12.76 -9.75
N ASP A 94 -7.61 -12.03 -9.20
CA ASP A 94 -7.40 -10.82 -8.41
C ASP A 94 -6.98 -11.14 -6.94
N LEU A 95 -7.38 -12.31 -6.41
CA LEU A 95 -7.14 -12.70 -5.01
C LEU A 95 -5.68 -12.57 -4.54
N PRO A 96 -4.63 -12.93 -5.30
CA PRO A 96 -3.24 -12.79 -4.83
C PRO A 96 -2.87 -11.34 -4.50
N GLY A 97 -3.33 -10.39 -5.31
CA GLY A 97 -3.13 -8.96 -5.08
C GLY A 97 -3.88 -8.48 -3.83
N ASP A 98 -5.13 -8.93 -3.67
CA ASP A 98 -5.94 -8.63 -2.50
C ASP A 98 -5.34 -9.20 -1.20
N ILE A 99 -4.84 -10.43 -1.23
CA ILE A 99 -4.17 -11.05 -0.07
C ILE A 99 -2.95 -10.21 0.32
N ALA A 100 -2.09 -9.85 -0.65
CA ALA A 100 -0.91 -9.03 -0.41
C ALA A 100 -1.28 -7.66 0.18
N ASN A 101 -2.27 -6.97 -0.40
CA ASN A 101 -2.73 -5.68 0.09
C ASN A 101 -3.35 -5.77 1.50
N ASN A 102 -4.15 -6.80 1.78
CA ASN A 102 -4.73 -7.01 3.10
C ASN A 102 -3.67 -7.29 4.17
N LEU A 103 -2.61 -8.03 3.85
CA LEU A 103 -1.48 -8.24 4.75
C LEU A 103 -0.74 -6.92 5.04
N LEU A 104 -0.47 -6.11 4.02
CA LEU A 104 0.17 -4.80 4.17
C LEU A 104 -0.66 -3.83 5.01
N GLN A 105 -1.99 -3.91 4.92
CA GLN A 105 -2.92 -3.13 5.74
C GLN A 105 -3.25 -3.77 7.10
N LEU A 106 -2.58 -4.87 7.46
CA LEU A 106 -2.80 -5.64 8.69
C LEU A 106 -4.25 -6.15 8.88
N ARG A 107 -4.98 -6.35 7.79
CA ARG A 107 -6.33 -6.91 7.74
C ARG A 107 -6.29 -8.45 7.69
N LEU A 108 -5.85 -9.07 8.78
CA LEU A 108 -5.54 -10.50 8.82
C LEU A 108 -6.74 -11.42 8.52
N VAL A 109 -7.94 -11.05 8.98
CA VAL A 109 -9.17 -11.83 8.71
C VAL A 109 -9.46 -11.86 7.21
N ALA A 110 -9.45 -10.70 6.55
CA ALA A 110 -9.68 -10.60 5.11
C ALA A 110 -8.60 -11.32 4.29
N ALA A 111 -7.33 -11.26 4.73
CA ALA A 111 -6.25 -12.01 4.09
C ALA A 111 -6.47 -13.53 4.18
N ALA A 112 -6.91 -14.04 5.34
CA ALA A 112 -7.21 -15.46 5.53
C ALA A 112 -8.42 -15.90 4.69
N GLU A 113 -9.51 -15.13 4.69
CA GLU A 113 -10.71 -15.41 3.87
C GLU A 113 -10.36 -15.48 2.37
N ASN A 114 -9.62 -14.52 1.84
CA ASN A 114 -9.21 -14.52 0.44
C ASN A 114 -8.21 -15.64 0.11
N THR A 115 -7.37 -16.06 1.07
CA THR A 115 -6.49 -17.22 0.90
C THR A 115 -7.30 -18.52 0.78
N LEU A 116 -8.33 -18.68 1.61
CA LEU A 116 -9.23 -19.85 1.54
C LEU A 116 -10.04 -19.90 0.25
N ARG A 117 -10.39 -18.74 -0.32
CA ARG A 117 -11.09 -18.65 -1.61
C ARG A 117 -10.20 -19.02 -2.81
N LEU A 118 -8.88 -18.86 -2.66
CA LEU A 118 -7.90 -19.13 -3.72
C LEU A 118 -7.55 -20.63 -3.84
N GLY A 119 -7.65 -21.37 -2.71
CA GLY A 119 -7.23 -22.77 -2.58
C GLY A 119 -8.31 -23.81 -2.80
#